data_AF-A0A7Y3TY55-F1
#
_entry.id   AF-A0A7Y3TY55-F1
#
_cell.length_a   1.000
_cell.length_b   1.000
_cell.length_c   1.000
_cell.angle_alpha   90.00
_cell.angle_beta   90.00
_cell.angle_gamma   90.00
#
_symmetry.space_group_name_H-M   'P 1'
#
loop_
_entity.id
_entity.type
_entity.pdbx_description
1 polymer ?
#
loop_
_entity_poly.entity_id
_entity_poly.type
_entity_poly.pdbx_seq_one_letter_code
_entity_poly.pdbx_strand_id
1 'polypeptide(L)'
;MVIKKDDTAFPTAPGTIAGNYNEEEFYFKNFRYNDIYNDLKEFREIVKKINPFFKMLLTVSPVPLNATASNDHVLVATIRSKSILRSVAGDFAEDYDDVFYFPSYEIISSHPSRGMFYQPNLREVNDVGVRYVMEHFFKSIGKKDFILPSSNDDNEIICDEEALEKFS
;
A
#
# COMPACT_ATOMS: atom_id res chain seq x y z
N MET A 1 7.49 -0.19 12.00
CA MET A 1 8.35 -0.54 13.17
C MET A 1 8.00 -1.93 13.63
N VAL A 2 8.91 -2.67 14.26
CA VAL A 2 8.63 -4.02 14.78
C VAL A 2 8.91 -4.06 16.28
N ILE A 3 8.01 -4.64 17.07
CA ILE A 3 8.24 -4.85 18.51
C ILE A 3 9.09 -6.10 18.73
N LYS A 4 10.10 -6.02 19.60
CA LYS A 4 11.01 -7.15 19.88
C LYS A 4 10.37 -8.31 20.62
N LYS A 5 9.22 -8.07 21.27
CA LYS A 5 8.54 -9.06 22.11
C LYS A 5 8.05 -10.28 21.33
N ASP A 6 7.46 -10.05 20.15
CA ASP A 6 6.81 -11.07 19.33
C ASP A 6 6.92 -10.80 17.82
N ASP A 7 7.79 -9.88 17.42
CA ASP A 7 7.99 -9.47 16.03
C ASP A 7 6.75 -8.91 15.32
N THR A 8 5.75 -8.43 16.07
CA THR A 8 4.60 -7.71 15.49
C THR A 8 5.06 -6.44 14.79
N ALA A 9 4.69 -6.30 13.51
CA ALA A 9 4.92 -5.11 12.71
C ALA A 9 3.77 -4.10 12.87
N PHE A 10 4.13 -2.84 13.15
CA PHE A 10 3.21 -1.72 13.29
C PHE A 10 3.22 -0.85 12.02
N PRO A 11 2.03 -0.38 11.56
CA PRO A 11 1.89 0.43 10.34
C PRO A 11 2.59 1.79 10.47
N THR A 12 2.60 2.36 11.68
CA THR A 12 3.32 3.59 12.02
C THR A 12 4.27 3.37 13.19
N ALA A 13 5.32 4.18 13.28
CA ALA A 13 6.23 4.13 14.40
C ALA A 13 5.54 4.72 15.66
N PRO A 14 5.68 4.08 16.84
CA PRO A 14 5.24 4.69 18.10
C PRO A 14 5.82 6.10 18.25
N GLY A 15 5.01 7.06 18.72
CA GLY A 15 5.38 8.48 18.80
C GLY A 15 5.13 9.29 17.53
N THR A 16 4.69 8.65 16.43
CA THR A 16 4.25 9.37 15.22
C THR A 16 2.83 9.89 15.36
N ILE A 17 1.91 8.99 15.76
CA ILE A 17 0.49 9.31 15.96
C ILE A 17 0.17 9.30 17.46
N ALA A 18 0.63 8.27 18.17
CA ALA A 18 0.45 8.08 19.60
C ALA A 18 1.57 7.20 20.20
N GLY A 19 1.70 7.21 21.52
CA GLY A 19 2.75 6.49 22.26
C GLY A 19 4.11 7.20 22.24
N ASN A 20 5.14 6.53 22.78
CA ASN A 20 6.52 7.01 22.72
C ASN A 20 7.40 5.92 22.11
N TYR A 21 8.32 6.31 21.23
CA TYR A 21 9.32 5.38 20.72
C TYR A 21 10.31 4.98 21.82
N ASN A 22 10.48 3.67 22.01
CA ASN A 22 11.53 3.11 22.88
C ASN A 22 12.38 2.14 22.05
N GLU A 23 13.67 2.45 21.88
CA GLU A 23 14.61 1.61 21.13
C GLU A 23 14.89 0.24 21.78
N GLU A 24 14.63 0.12 23.09
CA GLU A 24 14.71 -1.16 23.80
C GLU A 24 13.56 -2.09 23.39
N GLU A 25 12.39 -1.54 23.06
CA GLU A 25 11.18 -2.29 22.72
C GLU A 25 10.97 -2.46 21.23
N PHE A 26 11.42 -1.50 20.41
CA PHE A 26 11.12 -1.45 18.98
C PHE A 26 12.38 -1.33 18.13
N TYR A 27 12.35 -1.94 16.95
CA TYR A 27 13.40 -1.81 15.95
C TYR A 27 12.82 -1.57 14.55
N PHE A 28 13.63 -0.93 13.71
CA PHE A 28 13.31 -0.76 12.30
C PHE A 28 13.71 -2.00 11.50
N LYS A 29 12.74 -2.61 10.80
CA LYS A 29 12.97 -3.68 9.83
C LYS A 29 12.52 -3.18 8.45
N ASN A 30 13.45 -3.14 7.50
CA ASN A 30 13.12 -2.94 6.10
C ASN A 30 12.88 -4.31 5.45
N PHE A 31 11.61 -4.68 5.30
CA PHE A 31 11.18 -5.96 4.79
C PHE A 31 11.73 -6.22 3.38
N ARG A 32 12.20 -7.46 3.16
CA ARG A 32 12.69 -7.92 1.86
C ARG A 32 11.60 -8.74 1.18
N TYR A 33 11.84 -9.03 -0.10
CA TYR A 33 10.96 -9.84 -0.94
C TYR A 33 10.42 -11.10 -0.22
N ASN A 34 11.33 -11.95 0.31
CA ASN A 34 10.94 -13.21 0.95
C ASN A 34 10.17 -13.01 2.26
N ASP A 35 10.42 -11.92 3.01
CA ASP A 35 9.62 -11.65 4.21
C ASP A 35 8.15 -11.45 3.80
N ILE A 36 7.92 -10.54 2.85
CA ILE A 36 6.56 -10.15 2.41
C ILE A 36 5.85 -11.31 1.69
N TYR A 37 6.57 -12.05 0.84
CA TYR A 37 6.01 -13.20 0.14
C TYR A 37 5.55 -14.29 1.13
N ASN A 38 6.37 -14.59 2.14
CA ASN A 38 6.02 -15.58 3.16
C ASN A 38 4.86 -15.11 4.04
N ASP A 39 4.82 -13.82 4.42
CA ASP A 39 3.70 -13.25 5.18
C ASP A 39 2.38 -13.34 4.40
N LEU A 40 2.39 -13.03 3.09
CA LEU A 40 1.21 -13.20 2.23
C LEU A 40 0.77 -14.66 2.11
N LYS A 41 1.74 -15.57 1.99
CA LYS A 41 1.48 -17.01 1.94
C LYS A 41 0.80 -17.49 3.22
N GLU A 42 1.36 -17.15 4.37
CA GLU A 42 0.80 -17.53 5.68
C GLU A 42 -0.60 -16.94 5.88
N PHE A 43 -0.78 -15.65 5.58
CA PHE A 43 -2.08 -15.00 5.62
C PHE A 43 -3.11 -15.73 4.75
N ARG A 44 -2.76 -16.03 3.49
CA ARG A 44 -3.63 -16.79 2.58
C ARG A 44 -3.98 -18.16 3.14
N GLU A 45 -3.01 -18.90 3.67
CA GLU A 45 -3.23 -20.23 4.26
C GLU A 45 -4.18 -20.18 5.48
N ILE A 46 -4.04 -19.17 6.34
CA ILE A 46 -4.94 -18.96 7.49
C ILE A 46 -6.35 -18.67 7.01
N VAL A 47 -6.53 -17.72 6.08
CA VAL A 47 -7.86 -17.34 5.59
C VAL A 47 -8.54 -18.51 4.86
N LYS A 48 -7.78 -19.31 4.09
CA LYS A 48 -8.32 -20.48 3.36
C LYS A 48 -8.81 -21.60 4.28
N LYS A 49 -8.25 -21.74 5.49
CA LYS A 49 -8.78 -22.67 6.52
C LYS A 49 -10.18 -22.26 6.99
N ILE A 50 -10.49 -20.95 6.95
CA ILE A 50 -11.79 -20.40 7.37
C ILE A 50 -12.75 -20.35 6.18
N ASN A 51 -12.29 -19.90 5.01
CA ASN A 51 -13.07 -19.79 3.78
C ASN A 51 -12.29 -20.40 2.59
N PRO A 52 -12.57 -21.67 2.22
CA PRO A 52 -11.92 -22.31 1.08
C PRO A 52 -12.15 -21.62 -0.28
N PHE A 53 -13.21 -20.82 -0.41
CA PHE A 53 -13.55 -20.09 -1.64
C PHE A 53 -13.02 -18.65 -1.67
N PHE A 54 -12.23 -18.26 -0.65
CA PHE A 54 -11.58 -16.95 -0.63
C PHE A 54 -10.75 -16.71 -1.90
N LYS A 55 -10.86 -15.50 -2.43
CA LYS A 55 -10.05 -14.96 -3.52
C LYS A 55 -9.40 -13.68 -3.05
N MET A 56 -8.16 -13.46 -3.44
CA MET A 56 -7.37 -12.28 -3.06
C MET A 56 -7.20 -11.37 -4.27
N LEU A 57 -7.37 -10.07 -4.07
CA LEU A 57 -6.98 -9.06 -5.06
C LEU A 57 -5.90 -8.18 -4.46
N LEU A 58 -4.73 -8.17 -5.09
CA LEU A 58 -3.58 -7.38 -4.71
C LEU A 58 -3.45 -6.15 -5.59
N THR A 59 -3.06 -5.03 -4.97
CA THR A 59 -2.66 -3.80 -5.65
C THR A 59 -1.49 -3.18 -4.89
N VAL A 60 -0.66 -2.39 -5.58
CA VAL A 60 0.35 -1.56 -4.92
C VAL A 60 -0.12 -0.10 -4.93
N SER A 61 -0.07 0.55 -3.77
CA SER A 61 -0.44 1.97 -3.71
C SER A 61 0.60 2.83 -4.46
N PRO A 62 0.18 3.80 -5.28
CA PRO A 62 1.06 4.74 -5.98
C PRO A 62 1.60 5.87 -5.09
N VAL A 63 1.18 5.95 -3.82
CA VAL A 63 1.59 7.01 -2.91
C VAL A 63 3.04 6.77 -2.44
N PRO A 64 3.97 7.71 -2.66
CA PRO A 64 5.36 7.61 -2.21
C PRO A 64 5.48 7.78 -0.69
N LEU A 65 6.61 7.37 -0.10
CA LEU A 65 6.82 7.56 1.34
C LEU A 65 7.05 9.06 1.66
N ASN A 66 6.43 9.54 2.74
CA ASN A 66 6.69 10.91 3.25
C ASN A 66 8.08 11.04 3.88
N ALA A 67 8.48 10.01 4.64
CA ALA A 67 9.77 9.93 5.31
C ALA A 67 10.25 8.47 5.36
N THR A 68 11.52 8.26 5.68
CA THR A 68 12.10 6.93 5.87
C THR A 68 12.95 6.89 7.13
N ALA A 69 12.89 5.76 7.85
CA ALA A 69 13.76 5.47 8.99
C ALA A 69 15.09 4.82 8.59
N SER A 70 15.30 4.58 7.28
CA SER A 70 16.60 4.17 6.74
C SER A 70 17.54 5.37 6.58
N ASN A 71 18.84 5.12 6.41
CA ASN A 71 19.81 6.16 6.04
C ASN A 71 19.75 6.57 4.55
N ASP A 72 18.90 5.93 3.75
CA ASP A 72 18.72 6.27 2.33
C ASP A 72 17.87 7.53 2.15
N HIS A 73 18.08 8.24 1.05
CA HIS A 73 17.19 9.32 0.63
C HIS A 73 15.76 8.79 0.42
N VAL A 74 14.74 9.56 0.80
CA VAL A 74 13.32 9.13 0.76
C VAL A 74 12.87 8.63 -0.62
N LEU A 75 13.39 9.23 -1.70
CA LEU A 75 13.15 8.77 -3.07
C LEU A 75 13.68 7.35 -3.30
N VAL A 76 14.92 7.05 -2.87
CA VAL A 76 15.53 5.72 -3.02
C VAL A 76 14.77 4.69 -2.19
N ALA A 77 14.43 5.04 -0.95
CA ALA A 77 13.61 4.18 -0.08
C ALA A 77 12.24 3.89 -0.69
N THR A 78 11.56 4.91 -1.22
CA THR A 78 10.26 4.78 -1.89
C THR A 78 10.34 3.83 -3.08
N ILE A 79 11.29 4.06 -3.99
CA ILE A 79 11.44 3.24 -5.20
C ILE A 79 11.74 1.79 -4.82
N ARG A 80 12.64 1.56 -3.86
CA ARG A 80 12.95 0.22 -3.35
C ARG A 80 11.71 -0.47 -2.79
N SER A 81 11.00 0.15 -1.85
CA SER A 81 9.86 -0.46 -1.18
C SER A 81 8.72 -0.78 -2.16
N LYS A 82 8.36 0.15 -3.05
CA LYS A 82 7.30 -0.07 -4.05
C LYS A 82 7.70 -1.12 -5.08
N SER A 83 8.98 -1.15 -5.49
CA SER A 83 9.47 -2.18 -6.43
C SER A 83 9.39 -3.58 -5.82
N ILE A 84 9.83 -3.75 -4.56
CA ILE A 84 9.73 -5.05 -3.87
C ILE A 84 8.27 -5.47 -3.71
N LEU A 85 7.41 -4.58 -3.23
CA LEU A 85 5.97 -4.86 -3.10
C LEU A 85 5.35 -5.26 -4.44
N ARG A 86 5.74 -4.57 -5.52
CA ARG A 86 5.24 -4.86 -6.86
C ARG A 86 5.72 -6.21 -7.38
N SER A 87 6.99 -6.55 -7.17
CA SER A 87 7.52 -7.87 -7.53
C SER A 87 6.75 -8.97 -6.78
N VAL A 88 6.63 -8.86 -5.45
CA VAL A 88 5.92 -9.85 -4.64
C VAL A 88 4.46 -10.00 -5.09
N ALA A 89 3.76 -8.90 -5.31
CA ALA A 89 2.36 -8.95 -5.73
C ALA A 89 2.16 -9.59 -7.12
N GLY A 90 3.15 -9.44 -8.02
CA GLY A 90 3.14 -10.08 -9.33
C GLY A 90 3.35 -11.57 -9.22
N ASP A 91 4.49 -11.98 -8.66
CA ASP A 91 4.88 -13.37 -8.52
C ASP A 91 3.84 -14.16 -7.71
N PHE A 92 3.31 -13.58 -6.62
CA PHE A 92 2.27 -14.22 -5.82
C PHE A 92 0.94 -14.40 -6.57
N ALA A 93 0.60 -13.51 -7.51
CA ALA A 93 -0.57 -13.68 -8.36
C ALA A 93 -0.33 -14.72 -9.49
N GLU A 94 0.91 -14.92 -9.93
CA GLU A 94 1.26 -15.96 -10.89
C GLU A 94 1.31 -17.35 -10.25
N ASP A 95 1.71 -17.44 -8.98
CA ASP A 95 1.85 -18.70 -8.24
C ASP A 95 0.53 -19.31 -7.76
N TYR A 96 -0.56 -18.51 -7.70
CA TYR A 96 -1.84 -18.93 -7.09
C TYR A 96 -3.07 -18.51 -7.92
N ASP A 97 -3.84 -19.49 -8.41
CA ASP A 97 -5.04 -19.26 -9.24
C ASP A 97 -6.18 -18.45 -8.57
N ASP A 98 -6.17 -18.33 -7.24
CA ASP A 98 -7.15 -17.56 -6.46
C ASP A 98 -6.63 -16.19 -6.01
N VAL A 99 -5.48 -15.77 -6.53
CA VAL A 99 -4.90 -14.44 -6.33
C VAL A 99 -4.90 -13.69 -7.65
N PHE A 100 -5.32 -12.44 -7.60
CA PHE A 100 -5.36 -11.54 -8.76
C PHE A 100 -4.55 -10.29 -8.45
N TYR A 101 -3.89 -9.73 -9.45
CA TYR A 101 -3.24 -8.42 -9.36
C TYR A 101 -4.00 -7.39 -10.20
N PHE A 102 -4.30 -6.22 -9.62
CA PHE A 102 -4.86 -5.10 -10.37
C PHE A 102 -3.86 -3.92 -10.44
N PRO A 103 -3.55 -3.40 -11.64
CA PRO A 103 -2.42 -2.50 -11.87
C PRO A 103 -2.72 -1.03 -11.56
N SER A 104 -3.30 -0.73 -10.38
CA SER A 104 -3.54 0.67 -9.95
C SER A 104 -2.25 1.47 -9.84
N TYR A 105 -1.17 0.84 -9.35
CA TYR A 105 0.17 1.43 -9.25
C TYR A 105 0.67 1.92 -10.61
N GLU A 106 0.65 1.06 -11.62
CA GLU A 106 1.19 1.36 -12.94
C GLU A 106 0.33 2.38 -13.68
N ILE A 107 -1.00 2.31 -13.54
CA ILE A 107 -1.91 3.31 -14.13
C ILE A 107 -1.53 4.73 -13.68
N ILE A 108 -1.20 4.90 -12.40
CA ILE A 108 -0.88 6.21 -11.82
C ILE A 108 0.58 6.61 -12.02
N SER A 109 1.53 5.70 -11.77
CA SER A 109 2.96 6.03 -11.62
C SER A 109 3.81 5.82 -12.86
N SER A 110 3.26 5.26 -13.95
CA SER A 110 4.04 4.94 -15.14
C SER A 110 4.38 6.16 -16.01
N HIS A 111 5.44 6.06 -16.82
CA HIS A 111 5.88 7.11 -17.75
C HIS A 111 4.75 7.73 -18.60
N PRO A 112 3.77 6.97 -19.13
CA PRO A 112 2.64 7.53 -19.88
C PRO A 112 1.76 8.51 -19.08
N SER A 113 1.66 8.36 -17.75
CA SER A 113 0.86 9.27 -16.93
C SER A 113 1.48 10.66 -16.84
N ARG A 114 2.80 10.78 -17.06
CA ARG A 114 3.55 12.05 -16.96
C ARG A 114 3.31 12.78 -15.63
N GLY A 115 3.04 12.02 -14.56
CA GLY A 115 2.72 12.57 -13.24
C GLY A 115 1.38 13.30 -13.14
N MET A 116 0.54 13.29 -14.18
CA MET A 116 -0.69 14.08 -14.25
C MET A 116 -1.75 13.68 -13.22
N PHE A 117 -1.63 12.47 -12.66
CA PHE A 117 -2.55 11.95 -11.66
C PHE A 117 -2.13 12.26 -10.23
N TYR A 118 -1.01 12.95 -10.02
CA TYR A 118 -0.63 13.44 -8.71
C TYR A 118 -1.08 14.88 -8.48
N GLN A 119 -1.27 15.25 -7.22
CA GLN A 119 -1.41 16.63 -6.78
C GLN A 119 -0.08 17.40 -6.99
N PRO A 120 -0.05 18.75 -6.90
CA PRO A 120 1.17 19.53 -7.09
C PRO A 120 2.34 19.13 -6.19
N ASN A 121 2.07 18.55 -5.02
CA ASN A 121 3.09 18.03 -4.09
C ASN A 121 3.74 16.71 -4.58
N LEU A 122 3.22 16.10 -5.65
CA LEU A 122 3.65 14.82 -6.22
C LEU A 122 3.56 13.63 -5.26
N ARG A 123 2.71 13.72 -4.24
CA ARG A 123 2.54 12.68 -3.20
C ARG A 123 1.17 12.05 -3.28
N GLU A 124 0.14 12.86 -3.20
CA GLU A 124 -1.24 12.37 -3.25
C GLU A 124 -1.71 12.20 -4.69
N VAL A 125 -2.59 11.22 -4.89
CA VAL A 125 -3.30 11.04 -6.16
C VAL A 125 -4.48 12.01 -6.20
N ASN A 126 -4.62 12.75 -7.29
CA ASN A 126 -5.76 13.64 -7.48
C ASN A 126 -7.05 12.88 -7.83
N ASP A 127 -8.20 13.52 -7.68
CA ASP A 127 -9.52 12.90 -7.91
C ASP A 127 -9.68 12.35 -9.33
N VAL A 128 -9.00 12.95 -10.31
CA VAL A 128 -9.01 12.48 -11.71
C VAL A 128 -8.31 11.12 -11.80
N GLY A 129 -7.15 10.97 -11.16
CA GLY A 129 -6.42 9.71 -11.06
C GLY A 129 -7.20 8.63 -10.34
N VAL A 130 -7.79 8.95 -9.18
CA VAL A 130 -8.63 8.02 -8.41
C VAL A 130 -9.79 7.52 -9.27
N ARG A 131 -10.56 8.43 -9.88
CA ARG A 131 -11.67 8.09 -10.77
C ARG A 131 -11.23 7.21 -11.94
N TYR A 132 -10.11 7.56 -12.59
CA TYR A 132 -9.59 6.80 -13.72
C TYR A 132 -9.23 5.36 -13.34
N VAL A 133 -8.61 5.15 -12.18
CA VAL A 133 -8.30 3.82 -11.65
C VAL A 133 -9.59 3.04 -11.35
N MET A 134 -10.57 3.66 -10.68
CA MET A 134 -11.83 3.01 -10.33
C MET A 134 -12.64 2.62 -11.58
N GLU A 135 -12.69 3.47 -12.61
CA GLU A 135 -13.32 3.14 -13.90
C GLU A 135 -12.70 1.88 -14.53
N HIS A 136 -11.36 1.78 -14.54
CA HIS A 136 -10.66 0.60 -15.06
C HIS A 136 -10.91 -0.64 -14.21
N PHE A 137 -10.96 -0.49 -12.89
CA PHE A 137 -11.26 -1.57 -11.96
C PHE A 137 -12.65 -2.16 -12.20
N PHE A 138 -13.69 -1.32 -12.23
CA PHE A 138 -15.05 -1.81 -12.41
C PHE A 138 -15.28 -2.43 -13.79
N LYS A 139 -14.66 -1.85 -14.82
CA LYS A 139 -14.67 -2.41 -16.16
C LYS A 139 -14.00 -3.79 -16.22
N SER A 140 -12.90 -4.01 -15.50
CA SER A 140 -12.19 -5.30 -15.50
C SER A 140 -12.99 -6.42 -14.82
N ILE A 141 -13.81 -6.09 -13.82
CA ILE A 141 -14.70 -7.06 -13.14
C ILE A 141 -16.11 -7.12 -13.75
N GLY A 142 -16.34 -6.50 -14.91
CA GLY A 142 -17.59 -6.60 -15.67
C GLY A 142 -18.76 -5.78 -15.11
N LYS A 143 -18.53 -4.84 -14.19
CA LYS A 143 -19.56 -3.89 -13.73
C LYS A 143 -19.63 -2.72 -14.72
N LYS A 144 -20.77 -2.58 -15.40
CA LYS A 144 -20.98 -1.55 -16.45
C LYS A 144 -21.45 -0.19 -15.93
N ASP A 145 -22.08 -0.16 -14.75
CA ASP A 145 -22.65 1.06 -14.18
C ASP A 145 -22.05 1.32 -12.79
N PHE A 146 -20.88 1.94 -12.74
CA PHE A 146 -20.33 2.46 -11.48
C PHE A 146 -20.51 3.98 -11.45
N ILE A 147 -21.35 4.46 -10.54
CA ILE A 147 -21.46 5.87 -10.18
C ILE A 147 -20.55 6.05 -8.97
N LEU A 148 -19.49 6.83 -9.12
CA LEU A 148 -18.68 7.27 -7.97
C LEU A 148 -19.60 8.00 -6.98
N PRO A 149 -19.58 7.67 -5.68
CA PRO A 149 -20.27 8.49 -4.70
C PRO A 149 -19.74 9.92 -4.80
N SER A 150 -20.64 10.91 -4.84
CA SER A 150 -20.28 12.32 -4.73
C SER A 150 -19.53 12.52 -3.41
N SER A 151 -18.38 13.17 -3.47
CA SER A 151 -17.48 13.48 -2.35
C SER A 151 -18.13 14.42 -1.31
N ASN A 152 -19.12 13.93 -0.58
CA ASN A 152 -19.82 14.62 0.52
C ASN A 152 -20.00 13.70 1.74
N ASP A 153 -19.13 12.71 1.92
CA ASP A 153 -19.07 11.98 3.18
C ASP A 153 -17.92 12.57 4.00
N ASP A 154 -18.28 13.43 4.95
CA ASP A 154 -17.44 13.92 6.07
C ASP A 154 -17.12 12.77 7.05
N ASN A 155 -16.72 11.62 6.52
CA ASN A 155 -16.02 10.63 7.32
C ASN A 155 -14.56 11.06 7.30
N GLU A 156 -14.09 11.61 8.41
CA GLU A 156 -12.68 11.89 8.68
C GLU A 156 -11.90 10.57 8.50
N ILE A 157 -11.42 10.32 7.29
CA ILE A 157 -10.50 9.23 7.01
C ILE A 157 -9.21 9.63 7.68
N ILE A 158 -8.96 9.10 8.88
CA ILE A 158 -7.66 9.23 9.53
C ILE A 158 -6.66 8.44 8.69
N CYS A 159 -6.05 9.11 7.72
CA CYS A 159 -4.93 8.56 6.99
C CYS A 159 -3.69 8.70 7.87
N ASP A 160 -3.05 7.57 8.19
CA ASP A 160 -1.79 7.55 8.94
C ASP A 160 -0.69 8.45 8.29
N GLU A 161 -0.79 8.70 6.98
CA GLU A 161 0.11 9.60 6.24
C GLU A 161 -0.20 11.09 6.47
N GLU A 162 -1.46 11.50 6.65
CA GLU A 162 -1.82 12.88 6.98
C GLU A 162 -1.32 13.28 8.36
N ALA A 163 -1.30 12.34 9.31
CA ALA A 163 -0.76 12.57 10.64
C ALA A 163 0.75 12.92 10.64
N LEU A 164 1.48 12.47 9.61
CA LEU A 164 2.91 12.75 9.42
C LEU A 164 3.18 14.14 8.83
N GLU A 165 2.21 14.79 8.17
CA GLU A 165 2.38 16.13 7.59
C GLU A 165 2.59 17.23 8.63
N LYS A 166 2.18 16.98 9.88
CA LYS A 166 2.39 17.91 11.00
C LYS A 166 3.86 18.16 11.32
N PHE A 167 4.76 17.34 10.79
CA PHE A 167 6.20 17.38 11.05
C PHE A 167 7.04 17.78 9.82
N SER A 168 6.41 18.20 8.71
CA SER A 168 7.09 18.63 7.47
C SER A 168 7.14 20.14 7.28
#